data_AF-A0A511BAJ4-F1
#
_entry.id   AF-A0A511BAJ4-F1
#
_cell.length_a   1.000
_cell.length_b   1.000
_cell.length_c   1.000
_cell.angle_alpha   90.00
_cell.angle_beta   90.00
_cell.angle_gamma   90.00
#
_symmetry.space_group_name_H-M   'P 1'
#
loop_
_entity.id
_entity.type
_entity.pdbx_description
1 polymer ?
#
loop_
_entity_poly.entity_id
_entity_poly.type
_entity_poly.pdbx_seq_one_letter_code
_entity_poly.pdbx_strand_id
1 'polypeptide(L)' 'MSDVFLLSAQQMEKIRAYFPLAHGVPRVDDRRVLSGIVYVIRNGLQWKDAPEAYGLH' A
#
# COMPACT_ATOMS: atom_id res chain seq x y z
N MET A 1 -12.10 -4.22 -14.15
CA MET A 1 -11.36 -3.64 -13.01
C MET A 1 -11.22 -4.77 -12.00
N SER A 2 -10.06 -5.39 -11.91
CA SER A 2 -9.80 -6.42 -10.91
C SER A 2 -9.98 -5.81 -9.52
N ASP A 3 -10.70 -6.48 -8.62
CA ASP A 3 -10.84 -6.06 -7.23
C ASP A 3 -9.46 -6.04 -6.57
N VAL A 4 -8.83 -4.86 -6.59
CA VAL A 4 -7.53 -4.63 -5.99
C VAL A 4 -7.67 -4.81 -4.48
N PHE A 5 -6.87 -5.68 -3.89
CA PHE A 5 -6.84 -5.84 -2.44
C PHE A 5 -6.45 -4.50 -1.79
N LEU A 6 -7.31 -3.98 -0.91
CA LEU A 6 -7.02 -2.78 -0.13
C LEU A 6 -7.19 -3.08 1.35
N LEU A 7 -6.23 -2.63 2.16
CA LEU A 7 -6.36 -2.62 3.61
C LEU A 7 -7.63 -1.85 4.00
N SER A 8 -8.36 -2.33 5.00
CA SER A 8 -9.54 -1.62 5.51
C SER A 8 -9.12 -0.36 6.28
N ALA A 9 -10.05 0.60 6.45
CA ALA A 9 -9.81 1.77 7.29
C ALA A 9 -9.41 1.38 8.72
N GLN A 10 -9.99 0.31 9.26
CA GLN A 10 -9.65 -0.20 10.59
C GLN A 10 -8.22 -0.77 10.66
N GLN A 11 -7.76 -1.45 9.60
CA GLN A 11 -6.38 -1.93 9.52
C GLN A 11 -5.39 -0.76 9.42
N MET A 12 -5.74 0.27 8.65
CA MET A 12 -4.95 1.49 8.54
C MET A 12 -4.82 2.20 9.89
N GLU A 13 -5.90 2.32 10.66
CA GLU A 13 -5.85 2.97 11.96
C GLU A 13 -4.91 2.25 12.95
N LYS A 14 -4.88 0.91 12.91
CA LYS A 14 -3.98 0.11 13.75
C LYS A 14 -2.50 0.41 13.52
N ILE A 15 -2.13 0.78 12.28
CA ILE A 15 -0.73 0.99 11.90
C ILE A 15 -0.34 2.47 11.82
N ARG A 16 -1.32 3.38 11.93
CA ARG A 16 -1.13 4.82 11.78
C ARG A 16 -0.07 5.40 12.72
N ALA A 17 0.02 4.89 13.94
CA ALA A 17 1.01 5.36 14.93
C ALA A 17 2.47 5.10 14.52
N TYR A 18 2.71 4.15 13.61
CA TYR A 18 4.06 3.80 13.15
C TYR A 18 4.49 4.56 11.89
N PHE A 19 3.62 5.42 11.37
CA PHE A 19 3.95 6.19 10.19
C PHE A 19 5.03 7.21 10.56
N PRO A 20 6.05 7.41 9.71
CA PRO A 20 7.05 8.43 9.98
C PRO A 20 6.40 9.84 10.01
N LEU A 21 7.19 10.88 10.21
CA LEU A 21 6.78 12.23 9.85
C LEU A 21 7.03 12.46 8.34
N ALA A 22 6.20 13.28 7.70
CA ALA A 22 6.45 13.68 6.32
C ALA A 22 7.57 14.73 6.29
N HIS A 23 8.58 14.53 5.45
CA HIS A 23 9.70 15.46 5.31
C HIS A 23 9.54 16.31 4.05
N GLY A 24 8.72 17.36 4.13
CA GLY A 24 8.57 18.38 3.07
C GLY A 24 7.84 17.92 1.79
N VAL A 25 7.85 16.63 1.49
CA VAL A 25 7.13 16.02 0.37
C VAL A 25 5.86 15.34 0.90
N PRO A 26 4.67 15.68 0.39
CA PRO A 26 3.42 14.99 0.74
C PRO A 26 3.52 13.50 0.42
N ARG A 27 2.95 12.66 1.28
CA ARG A 27 2.82 11.24 0.98
C ARG A 27 1.82 11.02 -0.14
N VAL A 28 2.13 10.06 -1.00
CA VAL A 28 1.16 9.45 -1.91
C VAL A 28 0.08 8.72 -1.09
N ASP A 29 -0.93 8.15 -1.74
CA ASP A 29 -1.97 7.35 -1.07
C ASP A 29 -1.36 6.19 -0.26
N ASP A 30 -1.21 6.40 1.05
CA ASP A 30 -0.61 5.46 1.99
C ASP A 30 -1.37 4.11 2.01
N ARG A 31 -2.70 4.16 1.87
CA ARG A 31 -3.54 2.96 1.87
C ARG A 31 -3.21 2.11 0.66
N ARG A 32 -3.08 2.72 -0.51
CA ARG A 32 -2.73 2.03 -1.75
C ARG A 32 -1.33 1.44 -1.71
N VAL A 33 -0.35 2.23 -1.26
CA VAL A 33 1.05 1.80 -1.15
C VAL A 33 1.20 0.60 -0.21
N LEU A 34 0.63 0.69 1.00
CA LEU A 34 0.73 -0.39 1.98
C LEU A 34 -0.04 -1.63 1.56
N SER A 35 -1.16 -1.47 0.88
CA SER A 35 -1.91 -2.60 0.32
C SER A 35 -1.10 -3.33 -0.77
N GLY A 36 -0.37 -2.59 -1.60
CA GLY A 36 0.55 -3.15 -2.59
C GLY A 36 1.70 -3.93 -1.94
N ILE A 37 2.30 -3.38 -0.88
CA ILE A 37 3.36 -4.08 -0.11
C ILE A 37 2.82 -5.40 0.46
N VAL A 38 1.63 -5.38 1.10
CA VAL A 38 1.00 -6.59 1.66
C VAL A 38 0.65 -7.59 0.55
N TYR A 39 0.20 -7.13 -0.61
CA TYR A 39 -0.06 -7.99 -1.76
C TYR A 39 1.23 -8.72 -2.18
N VAL A 40 2.34 -8.00 -2.37
CA VAL A 40 3.61 -8.61 -2.79
C VAL A 40 4.13 -9.62 -1.76
N ILE A 41 4.01 -9.31 -0.46
CA ILE A 41 4.36 -10.25 0.62
C ILE A 41 3.55 -11.54 0.54
N ARG A 42 2.26 -11.46 0.24
CA ARG A 42 1.37 -12.64 0.12
C ARG A 42 1.60 -13.46 -1.15
N ASN A 43 2.11 -12.84 -2.21
CA ASN A 43 2.17 -13.44 -3.55
C ASN A 43 3.61 -13.76 -4.00
N GLY A 44 4.49 -14.14 -3.06
CA GLY A 44 5.82 -14.65 -3.39
C GLY A 44 6.89 -13.59 -3.61
N LEU A 45 6.68 -12.36 -3.10
CA LEU A 45 7.68 -11.29 -3.01
C LEU A 45 8.18 -10.75 -4.36
N GLN A 46 7.41 -10.94 -5.43
CA GLN A 46 7.76 -10.46 -6.76
C GLN A 46 6.95 -9.20 -7.13
N TRP A 47 7.62 -8.05 -7.18
CA TRP A 47 6.99 -6.76 -7.52
C TRP A 47 6.47 -6.69 -8.96
N LYS A 48 7.07 -7.42 -9.90
CA LYS A 48 6.61 -7.48 -11.30
C LYS A 48 5.20 -8.07 -11.45
N ASP A 49 4.75 -8.84 -10.46
CA ASP A 49 3.44 -9.50 -10.45
C ASP A 49 2.40 -8.67 -9.69
N ALA A 50 2.80 -7.50 -9.15
CA ALA A 50 1.89 -6.57 -8.52
C ALA A 50 1.01 -5.87 -9.57
N PRO A 51 -0.32 -5.79 -9.36
CA PRO A 51 -1.20 -4.98 -10.18
C PRO A 51 -0.70 -3.53 -10.34
N GLU A 52 -0.80 -2.99 -11.55
CA GLU A 52 -0.42 -1.61 -11.86
C GLU A 52 -1.12 -0.59 -10.96
N ALA A 53 -2.34 -0.91 -10.49
CA ALA A 53 -3.11 -0.07 -9.59
C ALA A 53 -2.39 0.28 -8.26
N TYR A 54 -1.38 -0.50 -7.83
CA TYR A 54 -0.59 -0.17 -6.63
C TYR A 54 0.55 0.82 -6.91
N GLY A 55 1.02 0.93 -8.16
CA GLY A 55 2.15 1.76 -8.56
C GLY A 55 1.74 3.17 -9.01
N LEU A 56 2.72 4.07 -9.07
CA LEU A 56 2.61 5.23 -9.96
C LEU A 56 3.03 4.75 -11.37
N HIS A 57 2.24 5.11 -12.38
CA HIS A 57 2.68 5.03 -13.78
C HIS A 57 3.94 5.86 -14.01
#